data_AF-A0A7C2P2Q0-F1
#
_entry.id   AF-A0A7C2P2Q0-F1
#
_cell.length_a   1.000
_cell.length_b   1.000
_cell.length_c   1.000
_cell.angle_alpha   90.00
_cell.angle_beta   90.00
_cell.angle_gamma   90.00
#
_symmetry.space_group_name_H-M   'P 1'
#
loop_
_entity.id
_entity.type
_entity.pdbx_description
1 polymer ?
#
loop_
_entity_poly.entity_id
_entity_poly.type
_entity_poly.pdbx_seq_one_letter_code
_entity_poly.pdbx_strand_id
1 'polypeptide(L)'
;MKTKLILIISLVMMFVLPANFANAHCDTKDGPVVADARKALEQNNVNYVLKWVQATDEKEIKESFELTMKVRVLSPEAQTLADNYFFETLVRIHRSGEGVPYTGVKPSGTPVDEKILAADKAIALGNLSPLNELVPKDKFPELQKRFDKVMSLKNFDVNNVQAGREYIEAYVQFFHFAEGEEEGHNHSQAAEDEHKTSHIEDGGHLGHLPWILTGIFFITSIIFGILYYRRKEK
;
A
#
# COMPACT_ATOMS: atom_id res chain seq x y z
N MET A 1 11.05 -20.65 -32.33
CA MET A 1 10.04 -20.99 -31.29
C MET A 1 10.58 -20.83 -29.88
N LYS A 2 11.76 -21.36 -29.55
CA LYS A 2 12.35 -21.29 -28.19
C LYS A 2 12.52 -19.87 -27.66
N THR A 3 13.01 -18.93 -28.47
CA THR A 3 13.19 -17.51 -28.09
C THR A 3 11.88 -16.75 -27.86
N LYS A 4 10.82 -17.04 -28.62
CA LYS A 4 9.49 -16.44 -28.42
C LYS A 4 8.80 -16.98 -27.16
N LEU A 5 9.02 -18.26 -26.84
CA LEU A 5 8.53 -18.89 -25.61
C LEU A 5 9.26 -18.35 -24.37
N ILE A 6 10.58 -18.12 -24.45
CA ILE A 6 11.37 -17.50 -23.38
C ILE A 6 10.92 -16.05 -23.11
N LEU A 7 10.62 -15.27 -24.16
CA LEU A 7 10.10 -13.91 -24.02
C LEU A 7 8.71 -13.86 -23.36
N ILE A 8 7.82 -14.80 -23.69
CA ILE A 8 6.50 -14.91 -23.07
C ILE A 8 6.61 -15.35 -21.61
N ILE A 9 7.47 -16.33 -21.30
CA ILE A 9 7.70 -16.76 -19.91
C ILE A 9 8.32 -15.64 -19.07
N SER A 10 9.27 -14.88 -19.63
CA SER A 10 9.87 -13.71 -18.97
C SER A 10 8.85 -12.59 -18.71
N LEU A 11 7.93 -12.35 -19.64
CA LEU A 11 6.87 -11.34 -19.48
C LEU A 11 5.83 -11.78 -18.44
N VAL A 12 5.50 -13.07 -18.38
CA VAL A 12 4.58 -13.62 -17.36
C VAL A 12 5.24 -13.61 -15.98
N MET A 13 6.53 -13.94 -15.86
CA MET A 13 7.26 -13.89 -14.59
C MET A 13 7.34 -12.47 -14.00
N MET A 14 7.38 -11.44 -14.85
CA MET A 14 7.38 -10.03 -14.42
C MET A 14 6.03 -9.58 -13.80
N PHE A 15 4.94 -10.32 -14.04
CA PHE A 15 3.65 -10.15 -13.36
C PHE A 15 3.49 -11.03 -12.10
N VAL A 16 4.45 -11.93 -11.83
CA VAL A 16 4.48 -12.79 -10.63
C VAL A 16 5.64 -12.36 -9.71
N LEU A 17 5.92 -11.06 -9.66
CA LEU A 17 6.72 -10.52 -8.57
C LEU A 17 5.92 -10.70 -7.28
N PRO A 18 6.53 -11.20 -6.19
CA PRO A 18 5.85 -11.23 -4.90
C PRO A 18 5.45 -9.78 -4.58
N ALA A 19 4.14 -9.55 -4.47
CA ALA A 19 3.65 -8.30 -3.89
C ALA A 19 4.30 -8.17 -2.50
N ASN A 20 5.05 -7.08 -2.27
CA ASN A 20 5.79 -6.85 -1.03
C ASN A 20 4.94 -7.23 0.18
N PHE A 21 5.47 -8.05 1.09
CA PHE A 21 4.66 -8.64 2.17
C PHE A 21 4.29 -7.62 3.26
N ALA A 22 5.09 -6.58 3.47
CA ALA A 22 4.77 -5.40 4.30
C ALA A 22 3.37 -4.85 4.00
N ASN A 23 3.05 -4.78 2.70
CA ASN A 23 1.81 -4.23 2.18
C ASN A 23 0.57 -5.07 2.55
N ALA A 24 0.72 -6.39 2.70
CA ALA A 24 -0.40 -7.27 2.99
C ALA A 24 -0.86 -7.18 4.46
N HIS A 25 -0.04 -6.63 5.35
CA HIS A 25 -0.40 -6.51 6.76
C HIS A 25 -1.39 -5.36 7.00
N CYS A 26 -1.16 -4.21 6.34
CA CYS A 26 -1.96 -3.00 6.47
C CYS A 26 -3.37 -3.11 5.87
N ASP A 27 -3.62 -4.04 4.93
CA ASP A 27 -4.95 -4.27 4.34
C ASP A 27 -5.71 -5.45 4.95
N THR A 28 -5.21 -6.07 6.02
CA THR A 28 -5.93 -7.15 6.72
C THR A 28 -6.94 -6.64 7.76
N LYS A 29 -7.98 -7.43 8.01
CA LYS A 29 -8.98 -7.19 9.08
C LYS A 29 -8.37 -7.19 10.49
N ASP A 30 -7.25 -7.88 10.67
CA ASP A 30 -6.51 -7.98 11.93
C ASP A 30 -5.30 -7.03 11.97
N GLY A 31 -5.12 -6.24 10.91
CA GLY A 31 -3.98 -5.35 10.73
C GLY A 31 -4.13 -4.01 11.46
N PRO A 32 -3.06 -3.20 11.50
CA PRO A 32 -2.95 -2.02 12.35
C PRO A 32 -3.88 -0.90 11.90
N VAL A 33 -4.10 -0.77 10.57
CA VAL A 33 -5.03 0.21 9.99
C VAL A 33 -6.46 -0.05 10.46
N VAL A 34 -6.93 -1.31 10.38
CA VAL A 34 -8.27 -1.70 10.84
C VAL A 34 -8.37 -1.66 12.37
N ALA A 35 -7.30 -2.02 13.08
CA ALA A 35 -7.26 -1.92 14.54
C ALA A 35 -7.45 -0.47 15.01
N ASP A 36 -6.80 0.50 14.38
CA ASP A 36 -7.00 1.92 14.70
C ASP A 36 -8.36 2.45 14.20
N ALA A 37 -8.91 1.91 13.11
CA ALA A 37 -10.28 2.21 12.70
C ALA A 37 -11.31 1.79 13.74
N ARG A 38 -11.16 0.60 14.34
CA ARG A 38 -12.00 0.15 15.45
C ARG A 38 -11.91 1.10 16.63
N LYS A 39 -10.69 1.46 17.06
CA LYS A 39 -10.49 2.44 18.14
C LYS A 39 -11.12 3.80 17.81
N ALA A 40 -10.95 4.29 16.58
CA ALA A 40 -11.53 5.55 16.13
C ALA A 40 -13.05 5.55 16.31
N LEU A 41 -13.69 4.47 15.86
CA LEU A 41 -15.14 4.30 15.96
C LEU A 41 -15.61 4.14 17.41
N GLU A 42 -14.94 3.30 18.20
CA GLU A 42 -15.25 3.07 19.63
C GLU A 42 -15.13 4.35 20.47
N GLN A 43 -14.12 5.18 20.18
CA GLN A 43 -13.86 6.41 20.92
C GLN A 43 -14.47 7.65 20.28
N ASN A 44 -15.19 7.49 19.17
CA ASN A 44 -15.71 8.60 18.38
C ASN A 44 -14.64 9.68 18.06
N ASN A 45 -13.43 9.24 17.69
CA ASN A 45 -12.30 10.11 17.39
C ASN A 45 -11.62 9.67 16.09
N VAL A 46 -11.90 10.39 15.00
CA VAL A 46 -11.33 10.11 13.66
C VAL A 46 -9.80 10.25 13.62
N ASN A 47 -9.18 11.01 14.54
CA ASN A 47 -7.74 11.27 14.50
C ASN A 47 -6.89 10.00 14.67
N TYR A 48 -7.45 8.94 15.27
CA TYR A 48 -6.81 7.62 15.31
C TYR A 48 -6.45 7.09 13.92
N VAL A 49 -7.23 7.40 12.88
CA VAL A 49 -7.00 6.89 11.53
C VAL A 49 -6.32 7.88 10.59
N LEU A 50 -6.39 9.19 10.85
CA LEU A 50 -5.88 10.21 9.93
C LEU A 50 -4.35 10.13 9.73
N LYS A 51 -3.62 9.56 10.69
CA LYS A 51 -2.19 9.30 10.58
C LYS A 51 -1.81 8.27 9.49
N TRP A 52 -2.77 7.44 9.05
CA TRP A 52 -2.55 6.40 8.04
C TRP A 52 -2.80 6.88 6.60
N VAL A 53 -3.26 8.12 6.41
CA VAL A 53 -3.62 8.65 5.08
C VAL A 53 -2.91 9.97 4.80
N GLN A 54 -2.81 10.31 3.52
CA GLN A 54 -2.26 11.59 3.08
C GLN A 54 -3.16 12.75 3.52
N ALA A 55 -2.57 13.92 3.72
CA ALA A 55 -3.31 15.12 4.15
C ALA A 55 -4.44 15.50 3.18
N THR A 56 -4.25 15.25 1.89
CA THR A 56 -5.24 15.51 0.83
C THR A 56 -6.49 14.64 0.94
N ASP A 57 -6.37 13.47 1.56
CA ASP A 57 -7.44 12.47 1.62
C ASP A 57 -8.22 12.52 2.93
N GLU A 58 -7.81 13.36 3.89
CA GLU A 58 -8.46 13.48 5.20
C GLU A 58 -9.94 13.82 5.10
N LYS A 59 -10.32 14.64 4.11
CA LYS A 59 -11.70 15.05 3.93
C LYS A 59 -12.62 13.85 3.70
N GLU A 60 -12.22 12.94 2.81
CA GLU A 60 -13.00 11.74 2.47
C GLU A 60 -13.11 10.81 3.69
N ILE A 61 -12.04 10.65 4.46
CA ILE A 61 -12.05 9.86 5.70
C ILE A 61 -12.99 10.47 6.75
N LYS A 62 -12.94 11.79 6.96
CA LYS A 62 -13.80 12.48 7.92
C LYS A 62 -15.29 12.36 7.55
N GLU A 63 -15.62 12.56 6.27
CA GLU A 63 -16.99 12.42 5.77
C GLU A 63 -17.50 10.97 5.91
N SER A 64 -16.69 9.99 5.54
CA SER A 64 -17.02 8.56 5.72
C SER A 64 -17.20 8.20 7.19
N PHE A 65 -16.31 8.68 8.08
CA PHE A 65 -16.41 8.47 9.52
C PHE A 65 -17.71 9.04 10.09
N GLU A 66 -18.07 10.28 9.74
CA GLU A 66 -19.32 10.90 10.20
C GLU A 66 -20.56 10.13 9.75
N LEU A 67 -20.58 9.64 8.50
CA LEU A 67 -21.67 8.80 7.99
C LEU A 67 -21.74 7.48 8.75
N THR A 68 -20.60 6.81 8.96
CA THR A 68 -20.53 5.57 9.73
C THR A 68 -21.04 5.77 11.15
N MET A 69 -20.64 6.85 11.84
CA MET A 69 -21.12 7.13 13.20
C MET A 69 -22.64 7.36 13.26
N LYS A 70 -23.25 7.95 12.22
CA LYS A 70 -24.71 8.13 12.12
C LYS A 70 -25.44 6.80 11.90
N VAL A 71 -24.91 5.91 11.06
CA VAL A 71 -25.58 4.66 10.67
C VAL A 71 -25.38 3.56 11.72
N ARG A 72 -24.18 3.47 12.32
CA ARG A 72 -23.81 2.35 13.18
C ARG A 72 -24.65 2.22 14.46
N VAL A 73 -25.32 3.30 14.88
CA VAL A 73 -26.17 3.32 16.07
C VAL A 73 -27.60 2.81 15.83
N LEU A 74 -27.97 2.51 14.58
CA LEU A 74 -29.35 2.15 14.22
C LEU A 74 -29.73 0.70 14.62
N SER A 75 -28.81 -0.25 14.48
CA SER A 75 -28.97 -1.65 14.91
C SER A 75 -27.60 -2.38 14.93
N PRO A 76 -27.50 -3.58 15.53
CA PRO A 76 -26.27 -4.39 15.46
C PRO A 76 -25.83 -4.75 14.04
N GLU A 77 -26.79 -5.01 13.13
CA GLU A 77 -26.52 -5.27 11.72
C GLU A 77 -26.05 -4.01 11.01
N ALA A 78 -26.66 -2.85 11.31
CA ALA A 78 -26.24 -1.56 10.77
C ALA A 78 -24.84 -1.19 11.24
N GLN A 79 -24.50 -1.47 12.50
CA GLN A 79 -23.14 -1.33 13.02
C GLN A 79 -22.14 -2.16 12.21
N THR A 80 -22.46 -3.44 12.00
CA THR A 80 -21.58 -4.34 11.24
C THR A 80 -21.35 -3.83 9.82
N LEU A 81 -22.41 -3.36 9.14
CA LEU A 81 -22.31 -2.84 7.78
C LEU A 81 -21.53 -1.52 7.72
N ALA A 82 -21.84 -0.58 8.63
CA ALA A 82 -21.23 0.75 8.66
C ALA A 82 -19.74 0.69 9.05
N ASP A 83 -19.38 -0.17 10.01
CA ASP A 83 -17.99 -0.37 10.43
C ASP A 83 -17.18 -1.01 9.29
N ASN A 84 -17.71 -2.05 8.62
CA ASN A 84 -17.05 -2.65 7.46
C ASN A 84 -16.90 -1.66 6.30
N TYR A 85 -17.93 -0.85 6.01
CA TYR A 85 -17.84 0.22 5.01
C TYR A 85 -16.71 1.20 5.30
N PHE A 86 -16.53 1.58 6.57
CA PHE A 86 -15.44 2.47 6.98
C PHE A 86 -14.07 1.80 6.81
N PHE A 87 -13.94 0.52 7.18
CA PHE A 87 -12.69 -0.22 7.01
C PHE A 87 -12.27 -0.32 5.54
N GLU A 88 -13.19 -0.68 4.65
CA GLU A 88 -12.94 -0.78 3.21
C GLU A 88 -12.56 0.60 2.63
N THR A 89 -13.21 1.67 3.08
CA THR A 89 -12.91 3.05 2.66
C THR A 89 -11.51 3.48 3.11
N LEU A 90 -11.18 3.27 4.38
CA LEU A 90 -9.88 3.62 4.94
C LEU A 90 -8.75 2.84 4.27
N VAL A 91 -8.90 1.52 4.15
CA VAL A 91 -7.88 0.68 3.51
C VAL A 91 -7.71 1.08 2.05
N ARG A 92 -8.78 1.30 1.29
CA ARG A 92 -8.66 1.78 -0.10
C ARG A 92 -7.83 3.06 -0.21
N ILE A 93 -8.10 4.06 0.63
CA ILE A 93 -7.39 5.34 0.62
C ILE A 93 -5.94 5.18 1.04
N HIS A 94 -5.69 4.43 2.12
CA HIS A 94 -4.35 4.12 2.60
C HIS A 94 -3.49 3.45 1.52
N ARG A 95 -4.02 2.40 0.88
CA ARG A 95 -3.35 1.67 -0.21
C ARG A 95 -3.09 2.58 -1.42
N SER A 96 -4.05 3.46 -1.75
CA SER A 96 -3.83 4.47 -2.80
C SER A 96 -2.68 5.42 -2.45
N GLY A 97 -2.57 5.84 -1.18
CA GLY A 97 -1.48 6.69 -0.68
C GLY A 97 -0.10 6.01 -0.72
N GLU A 98 -0.07 4.68 -0.69
CA GLU A 98 1.12 3.84 -0.86
C GLU A 98 1.42 3.53 -2.35
N GLY A 99 0.57 3.98 -3.29
CA GLY A 99 0.73 3.71 -4.72
C GLY A 99 0.40 2.27 -5.15
N VAL A 100 -0.34 1.54 -4.31
CA VAL A 100 -0.62 0.11 -4.48
C VAL A 100 -2.13 -0.13 -4.68
N PRO A 101 -2.53 -1.02 -5.60
CA PRO A 101 -3.94 -1.26 -5.87
C PRO A 101 -4.69 -1.80 -4.64
N TYR A 102 -5.88 -1.24 -4.41
CA TYR A 102 -6.82 -1.79 -3.45
C TYR A 102 -7.47 -3.08 -3.98
N THR A 103 -7.38 -4.15 -3.19
CA THR A 103 -7.89 -5.48 -3.54
C THR A 103 -8.83 -6.06 -2.47
N GLY A 104 -9.53 -5.18 -1.73
CA GLY A 104 -10.40 -5.52 -0.61
C GLY A 104 -9.64 -5.70 0.71
N VAL A 105 -10.33 -5.45 1.83
CA VAL A 105 -9.83 -5.82 3.16
C VAL A 105 -9.70 -7.34 3.26
N LYS A 106 -8.51 -7.83 3.58
CA LYS A 106 -8.26 -9.26 3.70
C LYS A 106 -8.96 -9.84 4.92
N PRO A 107 -9.54 -11.04 4.83
CA PRO A 107 -10.28 -11.64 5.95
C PRO A 107 -9.37 -11.85 7.17
N SER A 108 -9.99 -11.92 8.34
CA SER A 108 -9.27 -12.28 9.57
C SER A 108 -8.61 -13.65 9.42
N GLY A 109 -7.41 -13.81 9.96
CA GLY A 109 -6.59 -15.01 9.79
C GLY A 109 -5.85 -15.11 8.45
N THR A 110 -5.85 -14.05 7.63
CA THR A 110 -4.97 -13.97 6.46
C THR A 110 -3.52 -14.10 6.91
N PRO A 111 -2.71 -15.00 6.31
CA PRO A 111 -1.31 -15.14 6.67
C PRO A 111 -0.53 -13.84 6.46
N VAL A 112 0.26 -13.47 7.46
CA VAL A 112 1.18 -12.34 7.45
C VAL A 112 2.60 -12.89 7.64
N ASP A 113 3.60 -12.27 7.01
CA ASP A 113 4.99 -12.68 7.14
C ASP A 113 5.43 -12.69 8.62
N GLU A 114 6.22 -13.70 9.00
CA GLU A 114 6.65 -13.88 10.39
C GLU A 114 7.48 -12.70 10.91
N LYS A 115 8.29 -12.06 10.05
CA LYS A 115 9.10 -10.89 10.42
C LYS A 115 8.22 -9.68 10.73
N ILE A 116 7.13 -9.50 10.00
CA ILE A 116 6.15 -8.43 10.23
C ILE A 116 5.49 -8.62 11.60
N LEU A 117 4.99 -9.83 11.87
CA LEU A 117 4.36 -10.17 13.15
C LEU A 117 5.36 -10.00 14.31
N ALA A 118 6.62 -10.36 14.10
CA ALA A 118 7.68 -10.16 15.08
C ALA A 118 8.03 -8.68 15.28
N ALA A 119 8.04 -7.87 14.23
CA ALA A 119 8.27 -6.42 14.31
C ALA A 119 7.15 -5.72 15.09
N ASP A 120 5.89 -6.07 14.84
CA ASP A 120 4.74 -5.63 15.64
C ASP A 120 4.91 -5.97 17.11
N LYS A 121 5.25 -7.24 17.38
CA LYS A 121 5.45 -7.73 18.74
C LYS A 121 6.62 -7.01 19.42
N ALA A 122 7.67 -6.67 18.67
CA ALA A 122 8.82 -5.93 19.20
C ALA A 122 8.40 -4.53 19.67
N ILE A 123 7.60 -3.81 18.87
CA ILE A 123 7.05 -2.50 19.26
C ILE A 123 6.12 -2.65 20.47
N ALA A 124 5.27 -3.66 20.49
CA ALA A 124 4.35 -3.92 21.60
C ALA A 124 5.09 -4.19 22.92
N LEU A 125 6.15 -5.01 22.89
CA LEU A 125 6.97 -5.36 24.06
C LEU A 125 8.02 -4.30 24.41
N GLY A 126 8.31 -3.36 23.51
CA GLY A 126 9.36 -2.36 23.71
C GLY A 126 10.78 -2.93 23.63
N ASN A 127 10.99 -4.04 22.91
CA ASN A 127 12.33 -4.60 22.67
C ASN A 127 12.39 -5.47 21.41
N LEU A 128 13.59 -5.65 20.85
CA LEU A 128 13.84 -6.41 19.62
C LEU A 128 13.88 -7.94 19.76
N SER A 129 13.62 -8.50 20.95
CA SER A 129 13.75 -9.95 21.17
C SER A 129 12.96 -10.84 20.19
N PRO A 130 11.77 -10.44 19.69
CA PRO A 130 11.05 -11.24 18.69
C PRO A 130 11.77 -11.38 17.34
N LEU A 131 12.72 -10.49 17.02
CA LEU A 131 13.43 -10.47 15.74
C LEU A 131 14.80 -11.18 15.77
N ASN A 132 15.27 -11.63 16.95
CA ASN A 132 16.61 -12.20 17.17
C ASN A 132 17.00 -13.35 16.22
N GLU A 133 16.04 -14.18 15.83
CA GLU A 133 16.25 -15.35 14.96
C GLU A 133 15.77 -15.13 13.52
N LEU A 134 15.12 -13.99 13.26
CA LEU A 134 14.46 -13.68 11.99
C LEU A 134 15.24 -12.67 11.15
N VAL A 135 16.11 -11.88 11.78
CA VAL A 135 16.94 -10.86 11.13
C VAL A 135 18.42 -11.24 11.26
N PRO A 136 19.25 -11.10 10.21
CA PRO A 136 20.69 -11.32 10.31
C PRO A 136 21.38 -10.45 11.37
N LYS A 137 22.32 -11.03 12.11
CA LYS A 137 23.00 -10.37 13.24
C LYS A 137 23.74 -9.07 12.84
N ASP A 138 24.23 -9.00 11.62
CA ASP A 138 24.89 -7.81 11.06
C ASP A 138 23.94 -6.63 10.84
N LYS A 139 22.62 -6.89 10.69
CA LYS A 139 21.59 -5.85 10.54
C LYS A 139 21.09 -5.28 11.88
N PHE A 140 21.38 -5.93 13.00
CA PHE A 140 20.87 -5.52 14.33
C PHE A 140 21.20 -4.09 14.75
N PRO A 141 22.41 -3.54 14.49
CA PRO A 141 22.71 -2.16 14.85
C PRO A 141 21.77 -1.13 14.19
N GLU A 142 21.49 -1.29 12.90
CA GLU A 142 20.56 -0.41 12.17
C GLU A 142 19.10 -0.70 12.56
N LEU A 143 18.75 -1.96 12.78
CA LEU A 143 17.43 -2.36 13.30
C LEU A 143 17.14 -1.69 14.65
N GLN A 144 18.13 -1.68 15.57
CA GLN A 144 18.02 -1.01 16.87
C GLN A 144 17.80 0.49 16.71
N LYS A 145 18.56 1.15 15.85
CA LYS A 145 18.40 2.59 15.58
C LYS A 145 16.99 2.93 15.08
N ARG A 146 16.45 2.14 14.15
CA ARG A 146 15.09 2.33 13.61
C ARG A 146 14.03 2.05 14.68
N PHE A 147 14.23 0.99 15.45
CA PHE A 147 13.37 0.66 16.58
C PHE A 147 13.32 1.77 17.63
N ASP A 148 14.47 2.32 18.02
CA ASP A 148 14.56 3.42 18.97
C ASP A 148 13.82 4.66 18.46
N LYS A 149 13.91 4.94 17.15
CA LYS A 149 13.15 6.01 16.52
C LYS A 149 11.64 5.77 16.62
N VAL A 150 11.16 4.57 16.30
CA VAL A 150 9.74 4.21 16.48
C VAL A 150 9.30 4.39 17.93
N MET A 151 10.07 3.86 18.88
CA MET A 151 9.74 3.95 20.30
C MET A 151 9.74 5.38 20.82
N SER A 152 10.61 6.24 20.32
CA SER A 152 10.65 7.68 20.67
C SER A 152 9.39 8.43 20.23
N LEU A 153 8.76 7.99 19.13
CA LEU A 153 7.58 8.62 18.55
C LEU A 153 6.26 7.97 18.97
N LYS A 154 6.29 6.75 19.52
CA LYS A 154 5.12 5.91 19.81
C LYS A 154 4.05 6.58 20.66
N ASN A 155 4.46 7.42 21.62
CA ASN A 155 3.56 8.06 22.58
C ASN A 155 3.15 9.49 22.14
N PHE A 156 2.88 9.66 20.84
CA PHE A 156 2.37 10.93 20.31
C PHE A 156 0.95 11.23 20.83
N ASP A 157 0.57 12.51 20.86
CA ASP A 157 -0.81 12.91 21.11
C ASP A 157 -1.67 12.54 19.89
N VAL A 158 -2.69 11.71 20.08
CA VAL A 158 -3.60 11.27 19.01
C VAL A 158 -4.25 12.43 18.26
N ASN A 159 -4.46 13.57 18.91
CA ASN A 159 -5.05 14.76 18.26
C ASN A 159 -4.02 15.59 17.49
N ASN A 160 -2.74 15.28 17.64
CA ASN A 160 -1.68 15.78 16.77
C ASN A 160 -1.45 14.79 15.61
N VAL A 161 -2.28 14.90 14.57
CA VAL A 161 -2.22 14.04 13.38
C VAL A 161 -0.83 14.04 12.73
N GLN A 162 -0.13 15.18 12.74
CA GLN A 162 1.21 15.28 12.17
C GLN A 162 2.23 14.43 12.94
N ALA A 163 2.21 14.48 14.27
CA ALA A 163 3.05 13.61 15.10
C ALA A 163 2.69 12.12 14.89
N GLY A 164 1.41 11.82 14.67
CA GLY A 164 0.97 10.48 14.28
C GLY A 164 1.58 10.04 12.95
N ARG A 165 1.63 10.91 11.94
CA ARG A 165 2.25 10.62 10.63
C ARG A 165 3.75 10.38 10.75
N GLU A 166 4.45 11.17 11.57
CA GLU A 166 5.88 10.95 11.85
C GLU A 166 6.12 9.57 12.49
N TYR A 167 5.23 9.15 13.40
CA TYR A 167 5.28 7.80 13.96
C TYR A 167 5.05 6.73 12.87
N ILE A 168 4.05 6.90 12.00
CA ILE A 168 3.78 5.95 10.91
C ILE A 168 4.95 5.86 9.92
N GLU A 169 5.59 6.98 9.59
CA GLU A 169 6.79 6.99 8.74
C GLU A 169 7.92 6.16 9.36
N ALA A 170 8.23 6.39 10.64
CA ALA A 170 9.24 5.61 11.36
C ALA A 170 8.85 4.13 11.46
N TYR A 171 7.57 3.85 11.70
CA TYR A 171 7.01 2.50 11.74
C TYR A 171 7.25 1.78 10.41
N VAL A 172 6.86 2.36 9.27
CA VAL A 172 7.04 1.75 7.94
C VAL A 172 8.52 1.51 7.64
N GLN A 173 9.39 2.48 7.93
CA GLN A 173 10.84 2.34 7.76
C GLN A 173 11.46 1.22 8.59
N PHE A 174 10.94 0.97 9.80
CA PHE A 174 11.36 -0.14 10.64
C PHE A 174 10.92 -1.49 10.06
N PHE A 175 9.68 -1.58 9.56
CA PHE A 175 9.15 -2.82 8.97
C PHE A 175 9.86 -3.20 7.67
N HIS A 176 10.03 -2.26 6.72
CA HIS A 176 10.77 -2.51 5.49
C HIS A 176 12.17 -3.06 5.77
N PHE A 177 12.87 -2.46 6.73
CA PHE A 177 14.22 -2.91 7.12
C PHE A 177 14.20 -4.30 7.78
N ALA A 178 13.24 -4.56 8.68
CA ALA A 178 13.10 -5.85 9.35
C ALA A 178 12.78 -6.99 8.36
N GLU A 179 11.93 -6.73 7.37
CA GLU A 179 11.60 -7.68 6.30
C GLU A 179 12.80 -7.99 5.40
N GLY A 180 13.72 -7.02 5.27
CA GLY A 180 14.94 -7.14 4.50
C GLY A 180 14.88 -6.45 3.15
N GLU A 181 13.93 -5.54 2.95
CA GLU A 181 13.97 -4.60 1.83
C GLU A 181 15.20 -3.69 2.00
N GLU A 182 16.13 -3.76 1.06
CA GLU A 182 17.27 -2.85 1.04
C GLU A 182 16.82 -1.51 0.47
N GLU A 183 17.01 -0.42 1.23
CA GLU A 183 16.85 0.91 0.69
C GLU A 183 17.92 1.11 -0.40
N GLY A 184 17.51 1.04 -1.66
CA GLY A 184 18.38 1.39 -2.78
C GLY A 184 18.91 2.81 -2.57
N HIS A 185 20.22 2.95 -2.42
CA HIS A 185 20.92 4.23 -2.42
C HIS A 185 20.74 4.95 -3.77
N ASN A 186 19.59 5.57 -3.99
CA ASN A 186 19.42 6.59 -5.02
C ASN A 186 19.94 7.91 -4.45
N HIS A 187 21.26 8.08 -4.47
CA HIS A 187 21.87 9.40 -4.44
C HIS A 187 21.53 10.12 -5.75
N SER A 188 20.40 10.82 -5.82
CA SER A 188 20.25 11.91 -6.78
C SER A 188 21.10 13.08 -6.28
N GLN A 189 22.27 13.23 -6.91
CA GLN A 189 23.13 14.38 -6.75
C GLN A 189 22.35 15.66 -7.06
N ALA A 190 22.51 16.64 -6.17
CA ALA A 190 22.20 18.03 -6.43
C ALA A 190 23.06 18.53 -7.61
N ALA A 191 22.42 19.18 -8.57
CA ALA A 191 23.04 20.16 -9.44
C ALA A 191 22.07 21.33 -9.56
N GLU A 192 22.39 22.42 -8.88
CA GLU A 192 21.93 23.76 -9.22
C GLU A 192 22.66 24.19 -10.52
N ASP A 193 21.92 24.66 -11.53
CA ASP A 193 22.12 26.01 -12.06
C ASP A 193 21.06 26.45 -13.09
N GLU A 194 20.50 27.62 -12.76
CA GLU A 194 19.95 28.74 -13.55
C GLU A 194 19.23 28.58 -14.92
N HIS A 195 17.93 28.91 -14.84
CA HIS A 195 17.21 29.98 -15.57
C HIS A 195 17.35 30.13 -17.10
N LYS A 196 16.25 29.81 -17.82
CA LYS A 196 15.73 30.66 -18.91
C LYS A 196 14.23 30.48 -19.12
N THR A 197 13.49 31.56 -18.89
CA THR A 197 12.08 31.74 -19.24
C THR A 197 11.95 32.07 -20.74
N SER A 198 11.05 31.39 -21.46
CA SER A 198 10.16 32.02 -22.46
C SER A 198 9.17 31.01 -23.10
N HIS A 199 7.88 31.35 -22.96
CA HIS A 199 6.75 31.18 -23.88
C HIS A 199 6.19 29.78 -24.27
N ILE A 200 5.01 29.50 -23.68
CA ILE A 200 3.72 29.09 -24.26
C ILE A 200 3.72 28.46 -25.67
N GLU A 201 3.25 27.20 -25.77
CA GLU A 201 2.13 26.82 -26.65
C GLU A 201 1.51 25.46 -26.25
N ASP A 202 0.26 25.30 -26.68
CA ASP A 202 -0.84 24.47 -26.18
C ASP A 202 -0.83 23.03 -26.76
N GLY A 203 -1.68 22.16 -26.21
CA GLY A 203 -2.23 21.02 -26.97
C GLY A 203 -1.70 19.61 -26.65
N GLY A 204 -2.63 18.76 -26.19
CA GLY A 204 -2.36 17.42 -25.66
C GLY A 204 -1.99 16.33 -26.66
N HIS A 205 -1.36 15.27 -26.14
CA HIS A 205 -1.14 14.03 -26.90
C HIS A 205 -1.05 12.74 -26.07
N LEU A 206 -1.51 12.71 -24.81
CA LEU A 206 -1.38 11.52 -23.95
C LEU A 206 -2.70 10.80 -23.61
N GLY A 207 -3.82 11.20 -24.23
CA GLY A 207 -5.14 10.60 -24.00
C GLY A 207 -5.53 9.40 -24.90
N HIS A 208 -4.72 9.04 -25.90
CA HIS A 208 -5.13 8.07 -26.95
C HIS A 208 -4.34 6.75 -26.98
N LEU A 209 -3.34 6.60 -26.11
CA LEU A 209 -2.52 5.37 -26.03
C LEU A 209 -3.33 4.08 -25.73
N PRO A 210 -4.41 4.09 -24.93
CA PRO A 210 -5.19 2.88 -24.66
C PRO A 210 -5.97 2.34 -25.87
N TRP A 211 -6.35 3.20 -26.82
CA TRP A 211 -7.19 2.82 -27.98
C TRP A 211 -6.39 2.27 -29.16
N ILE A 212 -5.11 2.65 -29.29
CA ILE A 212 -4.23 2.13 -30.34
C ILE A 212 -3.91 0.64 -30.08
N LEU A 213 -3.75 0.27 -28.80
CA LEU A 213 -3.45 -1.11 -28.40
C LEU A 213 -4.65 -2.05 -28.60
N THR A 214 -5.89 -1.59 -28.37
CA THR A 214 -7.10 -2.41 -28.61
C THR A 214 -7.35 -2.62 -30.11
N GLY A 215 -7.10 -1.60 -30.94
CA GLY A 215 -7.18 -1.72 -32.40
C GLY A 215 -6.22 -2.76 -32.98
N ILE A 216 -4.96 -2.77 -32.53
CA ILE A 216 -3.95 -3.74 -32.97
C ILE A 216 -4.35 -5.17 -32.55
N PHE A 217 -4.85 -5.37 -31.32
CA PHE A 217 -5.27 -6.69 -30.84
C PHE A 217 -6.47 -7.27 -31.62
N PHE A 218 -7.41 -6.42 -32.01
CA PHE A 218 -8.57 -6.84 -32.82
C PHE A 218 -8.17 -7.28 -34.23
N ILE A 219 -7.29 -6.51 -34.89
CA ILE A 219 -6.79 -6.85 -36.24
C ILE A 219 -6.01 -8.17 -36.23
N THR A 220 -5.13 -8.36 -35.25
CA THR A 220 -4.34 -9.60 -35.14
C THR A 220 -5.21 -10.83 -34.90
N SER A 221 -6.27 -10.70 -34.09
CA SER A 221 -7.23 -11.77 -33.82
C SER A 221 -8.02 -12.18 -35.06
N ILE A 222 -8.44 -11.21 -35.89
CA ILE A 222 -9.13 -11.49 -37.16
C ILE A 222 -8.21 -12.20 -38.14
N ILE A 223 -6.97 -11.73 -38.29
CA ILE A 223 -5.99 -12.35 -39.19
C ILE A 223 -5.70 -13.79 -38.76
N PHE A 224 -5.52 -14.03 -37.46
CA PHE A 224 -5.32 -15.39 -36.94
C PHE A 224 -6.54 -16.28 -37.16
N GLY A 225 -7.75 -15.76 -36.96
CA GLY A 225 -9.00 -16.50 -37.22
C GLY A 225 -9.15 -16.91 -38.69
N ILE A 226 -8.86 -15.99 -39.62
CA ILE A 226 -8.91 -16.27 -41.07
C ILE A 226 -7.86 -17.31 -41.47
N LEU A 227 -6.63 -17.19 -40.96
CA LEU A 227 -5.56 -18.14 -41.24
C LEU A 227 -5.84 -19.53 -40.64
N TYR A 228 -6.45 -19.58 -39.46
CA TYR A 228 -6.86 -20.84 -38.82
C TYR A 228 -7.93 -21.56 -39.65
N TYR A 229 -8.96 -20.84 -40.11
CA TYR A 229 -10.03 -21.44 -40.92
C TYR A 229 -9.55 -21.87 -42.31
N ARG A 230 -8.71 -21.06 -42.98
CA ARG A 230 -8.11 -21.43 -44.28
C ARG A 230 -7.20 -22.66 -44.22
N ARG A 231 -6.66 -22.99 -43.05
CA ARG A 231 -5.83 -24.19 -42.86
C ARG A 231 -6.64 -25.45 -42.59
N LYS A 232 -7.91 -25.30 -42.16
CA LYS A 232 -8.82 -26.41 -41.87
C LYS A 232 -9.58 -26.90 -43.11
N GLU A 233 -9.65 -26.08 -44.16
CA GLU A 233 -10.26 -26.42 -45.46
C GLU A 233 -9.27 -27.02 -46.48
N LYS A 234 -8.04 -27.35 -46.06
CA LYS A 234 -7.07 -28.14 -46.83
C LYS A 234 -6.77 -29.45 -46.10
#